data_AF-A0A3M0Z9P1-F1
#
_entry.id   AF-A0A3M0Z9P1-F1
#
_cell.length_a   1.000
_cell.length_b   1.000
_cell.length_c   1.000
_cell.angle_alpha   90.00
_cell.angle_beta   90.00
_cell.angle_gamma   90.00
#
_symmetry.space_group_name_H-M   'P 1'
#
loop_
_entity.id
_entity.type
_entity.pdbx_description
1 polymer ?
#
loop_
_entity_poly.entity_id
_entity_poly.type
_entity_poly.pdbx_seq_one_letter_code
_entity_poly.pdbx_strand_id
1 'polypeptide(L)'
;MGLIELWRSGRAGLADKRIDQILAIAGDGRLRDGGTTSREFRAFLGQVPSDRLREYAGQCLAETFPQSGFVLQDIVNEIGVRLGFEVEPGRYRGKPGEPSGDGLWRSEDGRWLVVEVKTTDAYRIRLEKFAERRRALVERQQVEPEAVSGLIVVGRQDTGGLEAQIRGSRFAWDMRLISVDALSHLVDVRESLEDARTARQIRDVLFPREFTRLDAIVALVFWTKEDLRFGASDYDDASRLENSVAPRRGRTQKRAPAFVPVQFHEACVARVERAKKLRLRRQSRSVFVDSESETVLVCRIAKTRQRAAGGRRGWGFFFAPTHRQLLQEAKCGWVALGCGSEALTFLFPGAEFLSWVEELPQRTYRGRKYSQFRIVERGKRYQLRRGGDLEPIDITSYRLPASD
;
A
#
# COMPACT_ATOMS: atom_id res chain seq x y z
N MET A 1 -12.04 -13.54 -24.73
CA MET A 1 -11.06 -13.51 -23.63
C MET A 1 -11.23 -12.18 -22.95
N GLY A 2 -11.64 -12.16 -21.68
CA GLY A 2 -11.90 -10.92 -20.94
C GLY A 2 -10.60 -10.17 -20.63
N LEU A 3 -10.68 -8.88 -20.30
CA LEU A 3 -9.51 -8.05 -19.96
C LEU A 3 -8.68 -8.68 -18.83
N ILE A 4 -9.35 -9.23 -17.83
CA ILE A 4 -8.69 -9.87 -16.68
C ILE A 4 -7.97 -11.16 -17.10
N GLU A 5 -8.53 -11.93 -18.04
CA GLU A 5 -7.89 -13.14 -18.56
C GLU A 5 -6.65 -12.81 -19.38
N LEU A 6 -6.68 -11.73 -20.16
CA LEU A 6 -5.52 -11.21 -20.87
C LEU A 6 -4.42 -10.79 -19.88
N TRP A 7 -4.77 -10.05 -18.83
CA TRP A 7 -3.83 -9.70 -17.76
C TRP A 7 -3.25 -10.94 -17.05
N ARG A 8 -4.07 -11.97 -16.83
CA ARG A 8 -3.63 -13.25 -16.25
C ARG A 8 -2.65 -13.99 -17.17
N SER A 9 -2.98 -14.09 -18.47
CA SER A 9 -2.21 -14.85 -19.47
C SER A 9 -0.85 -14.23 -19.81
N GLY A 10 -0.67 -12.92 -19.62
CA GLY A 10 0.64 -12.27 -19.73
C GLY A 10 0.56 -10.75 -19.69
N ARG A 11 1.25 -10.14 -18.70
CA ARG A 11 1.34 -8.68 -18.54
C ARG A 11 1.89 -7.96 -19.79
N ALA A 12 2.78 -8.61 -20.54
CA ALA A 12 3.48 -8.02 -21.68
C ALA A 12 2.53 -7.52 -22.78
N GLY A 13 1.43 -8.22 -23.04
CA GLY A 13 0.47 -7.81 -24.07
C GLY A 13 -0.34 -6.55 -23.74
N LEU A 14 -0.35 -6.14 -22.46
CA LEU A 14 -1.08 -4.98 -21.96
C LEU A 14 -0.14 -3.87 -21.44
N ALA A 15 1.15 -4.14 -21.28
CA ALA A 15 2.11 -3.24 -20.64
C ALA A 15 2.29 -1.89 -21.38
N ASP A 16 2.18 -1.91 -22.70
CA ASP A 16 2.37 -0.72 -23.55
C ASP A 16 1.04 -0.11 -24.00
N LYS A 17 -0.10 -0.62 -23.52
CA LYS A 17 -1.41 -0.11 -23.91
C LYS A 17 -1.79 1.11 -23.09
N ARG A 18 -2.39 2.08 -23.76
CA ARG A 18 -3.02 3.23 -23.11
C ARG A 18 -4.33 2.83 -22.44
N ILE A 19 -4.77 3.61 -21.46
CA ILE A 19 -5.95 3.29 -20.65
C ILE A 19 -7.25 3.23 -21.47
N ASP A 20 -7.38 4.03 -22.53
CA ASP A 20 -8.51 4.00 -23.44
C ASP A 20 -8.54 2.70 -24.27
N GLN A 21 -7.37 2.19 -24.65
CA GLN A 21 -7.24 0.90 -25.32
C GLN A 21 -7.51 -0.27 -24.37
N ILE A 22 -7.06 -0.17 -23.11
CA ILE A 22 -7.39 -1.12 -22.05
C ILE A 22 -8.91 -1.18 -21.86
N LEU A 23 -9.57 -0.01 -21.76
CA LEU A 23 -11.02 0.06 -21.62
C LEU A 23 -11.73 -0.60 -22.81
N ALA A 24 -11.27 -0.35 -24.05
CA ALA A 24 -11.85 -0.96 -25.25
C ALA A 24 -11.77 -2.50 -25.27
N ILE A 25 -10.84 -3.09 -24.51
CA ILE A 25 -10.69 -4.54 -24.36
C ILE A 25 -11.62 -5.09 -23.26
N ALA A 26 -12.04 -4.26 -22.29
CA ALA A 26 -12.98 -4.67 -21.25
C ALA A 26 -14.40 -4.74 -21.80
N GLY A 27 -15.02 -5.92 -21.74
CA GLY A 27 -16.41 -6.12 -22.19
C GLY A 27 -16.76 -5.46 -23.53
N ASP A 28 -17.66 -4.48 -23.51
CA ASP A 28 -18.12 -3.69 -24.66
C ASP A 28 -17.45 -2.31 -24.79
N GLY A 29 -16.43 -2.03 -23.98
CA GLY A 29 -15.73 -0.75 -23.93
C GLY A 29 -16.54 0.41 -23.33
N ARG A 30 -17.72 0.14 -22.75
CA ARG A 30 -18.61 1.17 -22.20
C ARG A 30 -18.82 1.00 -20.70
N LEU A 31 -18.39 2.01 -19.95
CA LEU A 31 -18.62 2.09 -18.51
C LEU A 31 -20.08 2.43 -18.24
N ARG A 32 -20.75 1.53 -17.52
CA ARG A 32 -22.15 1.62 -17.10
C ARG A 32 -22.33 1.13 -15.68
N ASP A 33 -23.29 1.71 -14.97
CA ASP A 33 -23.61 1.28 -13.61
C ASP A 33 -24.05 -0.18 -13.61
N GLY A 34 -23.40 -1.02 -12.81
CA GLY A 34 -23.67 -2.46 -12.75
C GLY A 34 -23.31 -3.24 -14.02
N GLY A 35 -22.61 -2.63 -14.99
CA GLY A 35 -22.19 -3.28 -16.23
C GLY A 35 -21.00 -4.24 -16.06
N THR A 36 -20.87 -5.22 -16.96
CA THR A 36 -19.74 -6.16 -16.97
C THR A 36 -18.42 -5.45 -17.25
N THR A 37 -18.39 -4.53 -18.22
CA THR A 37 -17.22 -3.70 -18.56
C THR A 37 -16.66 -2.98 -17.32
N SER A 38 -17.53 -2.34 -16.54
CA SER A 38 -17.15 -1.63 -15.32
C SER A 38 -16.56 -2.56 -14.24
N ARG A 39 -17.15 -3.76 -14.06
CA ARG A 39 -16.61 -4.76 -13.13
C ARG A 39 -15.24 -5.27 -13.56
N GLU A 40 -15.09 -5.64 -14.83
CA GLU A 40 -13.82 -6.11 -15.37
C GLU A 40 -12.74 -5.03 -15.29
N PHE A 41 -13.08 -3.80 -15.63
CA PHE A 41 -12.16 -2.67 -15.59
C PHE A 41 -11.70 -2.36 -14.16
N ARG A 42 -12.62 -2.30 -13.19
CA ARG A 42 -12.27 -2.11 -11.77
C ARG A 42 -11.43 -3.26 -11.22
N ALA A 43 -11.75 -4.50 -11.59
CA ALA A 43 -10.93 -5.66 -11.21
C ALA A 43 -9.50 -5.57 -11.78
N PHE A 44 -9.35 -5.11 -13.01
CA PHE A 44 -8.04 -4.83 -13.60
C PHE A 44 -7.29 -3.74 -12.84
N LEU A 45 -7.94 -2.60 -12.54
CA LEU A 45 -7.33 -1.52 -11.75
C LEU A 45 -6.86 -2.02 -10.37
N GLY A 46 -7.61 -2.92 -9.74
CA GLY A 46 -7.24 -3.54 -8.48
C GLY A 46 -5.98 -4.43 -8.53
N GLN A 47 -5.49 -4.78 -9.72
CA GLN A 47 -4.30 -5.65 -9.89
C GLN A 47 -3.06 -4.91 -10.43
N VAL A 48 -3.22 -3.73 -11.03
CA VAL A 48 -2.06 -3.01 -11.60
C VAL A 48 -1.20 -2.36 -10.51
N PRO A 49 0.12 -2.27 -10.69
CA PRO A 49 1.00 -1.48 -9.82
C PRO A 49 0.58 0.01 -9.70
N SER A 50 0.95 0.68 -8.60
CA SER A 50 0.53 2.07 -8.29
C SER A 50 1.13 3.12 -9.21
N ASP A 51 2.34 2.88 -9.70
CA ASP A 51 2.98 3.68 -10.76
C ASP A 51 2.17 3.64 -12.07
N ARG A 52 1.66 2.46 -12.45
CA ARG A 52 0.80 2.33 -13.63
C ARG A 52 -0.57 2.98 -13.44
N LEU A 53 -1.13 2.87 -12.23
CA LEU A 53 -2.37 3.56 -11.90
C LEU A 53 -2.22 5.10 -12.03
N ARG A 54 -1.08 5.65 -11.56
CA ARG A 54 -0.74 7.07 -11.75
C ARG A 54 -0.58 7.44 -13.22
N GLU A 55 0.10 6.60 -14.00
CA GLU A 55 0.26 6.83 -15.44
C GLU A 55 -1.10 6.92 -16.14
N TYR A 56 -2.01 5.98 -15.85
CA TYR A 56 -3.36 5.98 -16.41
C TYR A 56 -4.19 7.19 -15.99
N ALA A 57 -4.06 7.64 -14.74
CA ALA A 57 -4.64 8.90 -14.29
C ALA A 57 -4.09 10.07 -15.12
N GLY A 58 -2.78 10.14 -15.32
CA GLY A 58 -2.13 11.15 -16.16
C GLY A 58 -2.65 11.14 -17.59
N GLN A 59 -2.85 9.97 -18.19
CA GLN A 59 -3.43 9.84 -19.54
C GLN A 59 -4.86 10.42 -19.61
N CYS A 60 -5.69 10.21 -18.58
CA CYS A 60 -7.04 10.78 -18.51
C CYS A 60 -7.05 12.32 -18.40
N LEU A 61 -5.98 12.89 -17.85
CA LEU A 61 -5.83 14.33 -17.62
C LEU A 61 -5.14 15.05 -18.79
N ALA A 62 -4.22 14.38 -19.47
CA ALA A 62 -3.47 14.93 -20.59
C ALA A 62 -4.31 15.01 -21.87
N GLU A 63 -5.05 13.95 -22.19
CA GLU A 63 -5.83 13.85 -23.42
C GLU A 63 -7.27 13.46 -23.10
N THR A 64 -8.23 14.27 -23.53
CA THR A 64 -9.65 13.93 -23.35
C THR A 64 -10.04 12.86 -24.37
N PHE A 65 -10.62 11.77 -23.87
CA PHE A 65 -11.19 10.71 -24.69
C PHE A 65 -12.60 10.34 -24.19
N PRO A 66 -13.41 9.61 -24.97
CA PRO A 66 -14.75 9.22 -24.54
C PRO A 66 -14.70 8.45 -23.21
N GLN A 67 -15.44 8.93 -22.21
CA GLN A 67 -15.51 8.34 -20.85
C GLN A 67 -14.26 8.56 -19.98
N SER A 68 -13.32 9.45 -20.35
CA SER A 68 -12.12 9.73 -19.54
C SER A 68 -12.44 10.16 -18.10
N GLY A 69 -13.53 10.90 -17.89
CA GLY A 69 -14.00 11.24 -16.54
C GLY A 69 -14.43 10.04 -15.71
N PHE A 70 -15.10 9.05 -16.32
CA PHE A 70 -15.53 7.82 -15.65
C PHE A 70 -14.34 6.90 -15.36
N VAL A 71 -13.38 6.84 -16.27
CA VAL A 71 -12.11 6.13 -16.06
C VAL A 71 -11.35 6.75 -14.90
N LEU A 72 -11.20 8.08 -14.89
CA LEU A 72 -10.52 8.79 -13.80
C LEU A 72 -11.23 8.59 -12.46
N GLN A 73 -12.56 8.60 -12.44
CA GLN A 73 -13.36 8.29 -11.26
C GLN A 73 -13.02 6.90 -10.68
N ASP A 74 -12.98 5.85 -11.50
CA ASP A 74 -12.62 4.51 -11.02
C ASP A 74 -11.16 4.42 -10.56
N ILE A 75 -10.24 5.11 -11.23
CA ILE A 75 -8.83 5.20 -10.83
C ILE A 75 -8.71 5.88 -9.46
N VAL A 76 -9.41 6.98 -9.23
CA VAL A 76 -9.42 7.68 -7.94
C VAL A 76 -10.02 6.80 -6.84
N ASN A 77 -11.09 6.08 -7.13
CA ASN A 77 -11.66 5.12 -6.18
C ASN A 77 -10.68 4.00 -5.82
N GLU A 78 -9.95 3.46 -6.79
CA GLU A 78 -8.89 2.48 -6.53
C GLU A 78 -7.75 3.10 -5.71
N ILE A 79 -7.39 4.37 -5.93
CA ILE A 79 -6.46 5.10 -5.04
C ILE A 79 -7.00 5.16 -3.60
N GLY A 80 -8.29 5.41 -3.41
CA GLY A 80 -8.95 5.36 -2.10
C GLY A 80 -8.77 4.01 -1.40
N VAL A 81 -8.99 2.91 -2.12
CA VAL A 81 -8.73 1.54 -1.64
C VAL A 81 -7.25 1.39 -1.23
N ARG A 82 -6.33 1.90 -2.06
CA ARG A 82 -4.88 1.90 -1.80
C ARG A 82 -4.41 2.87 -0.74
N LEU A 83 -5.27 3.72 -0.20
CA LEU A 83 -5.00 4.48 1.03
C LEU A 83 -5.56 3.77 2.27
N GLY A 84 -6.34 2.71 2.07
CA GLY A 84 -6.92 1.88 3.13
C GLY A 84 -8.29 2.35 3.57
N PHE A 85 -9.04 2.99 2.67
CA PHE A 85 -10.47 3.21 2.84
C PHE A 85 -11.24 2.00 2.32
N GLU A 86 -12.39 1.74 2.90
CA GLU A 86 -13.44 0.95 2.25
C GLU A 86 -14.15 1.85 1.25
N VAL A 87 -14.23 1.44 -0.01
CA VAL A 87 -14.72 2.29 -1.10
C VAL A 87 -15.95 1.67 -1.75
N GLU A 88 -17.05 2.41 -1.73
CA GLU A 88 -18.23 2.17 -2.57
C GLU A 88 -18.09 3.05 -3.84
N PRO A 89 -17.90 2.45 -5.04
CA PRO A 89 -17.79 3.23 -6.26
C PRO A 89 -19.08 4.00 -6.55
N GLY A 90 -18.92 5.27 -6.93
CA GLY A 90 -20.04 6.09 -7.37
C GLY A 90 -20.62 5.63 -8.71
N ARG A 91 -21.72 6.27 -9.09
CA ARG A 91 -22.35 6.04 -10.39
C ARG A 91 -21.66 6.87 -11.46
N TYR A 92 -21.61 6.34 -12.68
CA TYR A 92 -21.13 7.10 -13.83
C TYR A 92 -22.19 8.09 -14.33
N ARG A 93 -23.48 7.72 -14.24
CA ARG A 93 -24.57 8.57 -14.71
C ARG A 93 -25.53 8.85 -13.57
N GLY A 94 -25.71 10.12 -13.26
CA GLY A 94 -26.67 10.55 -12.24
C GLY A 94 -28.09 10.13 -12.62
N LYS A 95 -28.87 9.68 -11.64
CA LYS A 95 -30.33 9.59 -11.75
C LYS A 95 -30.95 10.82 -11.09
N PRO A 96 -31.99 11.42 -11.67
CA PRO A 96 -32.77 12.44 -10.99
C PRO A 96 -33.25 11.93 -9.62
N GLY A 97 -33.05 12.70 -8.55
CA GLY A 97 -33.53 12.39 -7.20
C GLY A 97 -32.62 11.51 -6.34
N GLU A 98 -31.53 10.94 -6.88
CA GLU A 98 -30.56 10.18 -6.08
C GLU A 98 -29.26 10.97 -5.92
N PRO A 99 -28.87 11.32 -4.67
CA PRO A 99 -27.58 11.95 -4.41
C PRO A 99 -26.44 10.96 -4.66
N SER A 100 -25.91 10.90 -5.88
CA SER A 100 -24.72 10.11 -6.21
C SER A 100 -23.49 11.01 -6.36
N GLY A 101 -22.45 10.73 -5.55
CA GLY A 101 -21.08 11.20 -5.79
C GLY A 101 -20.31 10.24 -6.71
N ASP A 102 -19.03 10.55 -6.92
CA ASP A 102 -18.14 9.73 -7.75
C ASP A 102 -17.54 8.55 -6.96
N GLY A 103 -17.55 8.64 -5.63
CA GLY A 103 -17.25 7.56 -4.69
C GLY A 103 -17.66 7.89 -3.26
N LEU A 104 -17.85 6.87 -2.44
CA LEU A 104 -18.02 6.98 -0.98
C LEU A 104 -16.91 6.19 -0.31
N TRP A 105 -16.08 6.87 0.48
CA TRP A 105 -14.95 6.23 1.16
C TRP A 105 -15.18 6.25 2.66
N ARG A 106 -15.01 5.11 3.31
CA ARG A 106 -15.15 4.94 4.75
C ARG A 106 -13.81 4.58 5.38
N SER A 107 -13.44 5.27 6.44
CA SER A 107 -12.27 4.92 7.25
C SER A 107 -12.64 3.92 8.34
N GLU A 108 -11.65 3.20 8.85
CA GLU A 108 -11.81 2.21 9.93
C GLU A 108 -12.43 2.80 11.21
N ASP A 109 -12.23 4.09 11.48
CA ASP A 109 -12.78 4.81 12.63
C ASP A 109 -14.18 5.40 12.37
N GLY A 110 -14.83 5.01 11.28
CA GLY A 110 -16.24 5.33 11.01
C GLY A 110 -16.48 6.69 10.35
N ARG A 111 -15.43 7.42 9.96
CA ARG A 111 -15.56 8.67 9.19
C ARG A 111 -15.73 8.37 7.71
N TRP A 112 -16.39 9.28 7.01
CA TRP A 112 -16.77 9.15 5.60
C TRP A 112 -16.27 10.32 4.78
N LEU A 113 -15.84 10.04 3.56
CA LEU A 113 -15.60 11.02 2.51
C LEU A 113 -16.57 10.77 1.36
N VAL A 114 -17.35 11.78 1.02
CA VAL A 114 -18.05 11.83 -0.26
C VAL A 114 -17.06 12.41 -1.27
N VAL A 115 -16.74 11.64 -2.29
CA VAL A 115 -15.71 11.99 -3.28
C VAL A 115 -16.34 12.50 -4.56
N GLU A 116 -15.80 13.59 -5.09
CA GLU A 116 -16.11 14.14 -6.41
C GLU A 116 -14.81 14.32 -7.19
N VAL A 117 -14.79 13.85 -8.42
CA VAL A 117 -13.63 13.86 -9.31
C VAL A 117 -13.88 14.82 -10.47
N LYS A 118 -12.88 15.65 -10.75
CA LYS A 118 -12.92 16.59 -11.88
C LYS A 118 -11.63 16.49 -12.67
N THR A 119 -11.78 16.23 -13.97
CA THR A 119 -10.67 16.28 -14.94
C THR A 119 -10.15 17.71 -15.11
N THR A 120 -11.01 18.73 -14.92
CA THR A 120 -10.68 20.15 -15.04
C THR A 120 -11.38 21.01 -13.98
N ASP A 121 -10.76 22.12 -13.60
CA ASP A 121 -11.25 23.17 -12.66
C ASP A 121 -12.13 24.25 -13.32
N ALA A 122 -12.15 24.33 -14.65
CA ALA A 122 -12.90 25.33 -15.42
C ALA A 122 -14.42 25.36 -15.12
N TYR A 123 -14.97 24.30 -14.53
CA TYR A 123 -16.38 24.23 -14.16
C TYR A 123 -16.58 24.57 -12.68
N ARG A 124 -17.40 25.60 -12.43
CA ARG A 124 -17.86 25.98 -11.09
C ARG A 124 -18.51 24.77 -10.40
N ILE A 125 -17.88 24.29 -9.32
CA ILE A 125 -18.43 23.19 -8.53
C ILE A 125 -19.65 23.71 -7.78
N ARG A 126 -20.77 22.99 -7.92
CA ARG A 126 -22.01 23.27 -7.17
C ARG A 126 -21.87 22.70 -5.77
N LEU A 127 -21.29 23.48 -4.86
CA LEU A 127 -21.02 23.06 -3.48
C LEU A 127 -22.30 22.68 -2.72
N GLU A 128 -23.46 23.20 -3.14
CA GLU A 128 -24.77 22.84 -2.60
C GLU A 128 -25.09 21.37 -2.83
N LYS A 129 -24.78 20.83 -4.03
CA LYS A 129 -24.96 19.39 -4.31
C LYS A 129 -24.11 18.53 -3.40
N PHE A 130 -22.91 19.00 -3.07
CA PHE A 130 -22.05 18.31 -2.14
C PHE A 130 -22.69 18.24 -0.74
N ALA A 131 -23.23 19.36 -0.27
CA ALA A 131 -23.92 19.43 1.02
C ALA A 131 -25.18 18.57 1.09
N GLU A 132 -25.97 18.52 0.01
CA GLU A 132 -27.16 17.66 -0.09
C GLU A 132 -26.78 16.17 0.03
N ARG A 133 -25.73 15.74 -0.68
CA ARG A 133 -25.23 14.35 -0.60
C ARG A 133 -24.73 14.02 0.79
N ARG A 134 -23.99 14.94 1.42
CA ARG A 134 -23.51 14.77 2.79
C ARG A 134 -24.68 14.56 3.75
N ARG A 135 -25.71 15.42 3.71
CA ARG A 135 -26.92 15.27 4.55
C ARG A 135 -27.62 13.94 4.31
N ALA A 136 -27.79 13.55 3.05
CA ALA A 136 -28.40 12.27 2.72
C ALA A 136 -27.60 11.08 3.26
N LEU A 137 -26.26 11.15 3.26
CA LEU A 137 -25.43 10.10 3.84
C LEU A 137 -25.50 10.07 5.37
N VAL A 138 -25.49 11.23 6.02
CA VAL A 138 -25.68 11.41 7.47
C VAL A 138 -27.00 10.75 7.90
N GLU A 139 -28.10 11.05 7.21
CA GLU A 139 -29.42 10.48 7.47
C GLU A 139 -29.45 8.96 7.20
N ARG A 140 -28.94 8.52 6.04
CA ARG A 140 -28.93 7.10 5.63
C ARG A 140 -28.12 6.23 6.59
N GLN A 141 -26.96 6.71 7.03
CA GLN A 141 -26.03 5.96 7.88
C GLN A 141 -26.25 6.20 9.38
N GLN A 142 -27.12 7.16 9.75
CA GLN A 142 -27.40 7.55 11.13
C GLN A 142 -26.11 7.88 11.90
N VAL A 143 -25.24 8.69 11.27
CA VAL A 143 -23.98 9.15 11.85
C VAL A 143 -24.03 10.64 12.16
N GLU A 144 -23.16 11.12 13.04
CA GLU A 144 -23.03 12.56 13.29
C GLU A 144 -22.58 13.30 12.02
N PRO A 145 -23.07 14.54 11.76
CA PRO A 145 -22.69 15.31 10.59
C PRO A 145 -21.16 15.46 10.42
N GLU A 146 -20.43 15.63 11.51
CA GLU A 146 -18.97 15.81 11.56
C GLU A 146 -18.21 14.56 11.10
N ALA A 147 -18.84 13.39 11.15
CA ALA A 147 -18.26 12.15 10.65
C ALA A 147 -18.21 12.10 9.12
N VAL A 148 -18.94 12.97 8.41
CA VAL A 148 -19.01 12.98 6.95
C VAL A 148 -18.38 14.25 6.41
N SER A 149 -17.39 14.10 5.52
CA SER A 149 -16.67 15.20 4.89
C SER A 149 -16.67 15.07 3.37
N GLY A 150 -16.29 16.16 2.69
CA GLY A 150 -16.08 16.18 1.26
C GLY A 150 -14.65 16.11 0.84
N LEU A 151 -14.40 15.35 -0.22
CA LEU A 151 -13.13 15.35 -0.90
C LEU A 151 -13.37 15.63 -2.38
N ILE A 152 -12.85 16.76 -2.85
CA ILE A 152 -12.82 17.11 -4.25
C ILE A 152 -11.44 16.75 -4.77
N VAL A 153 -11.40 15.88 -5.78
CA VAL A 153 -10.17 15.44 -6.44
C VAL A 153 -10.09 16.08 -7.81
N VAL A 154 -9.01 16.81 -8.08
CA VAL A 154 -8.86 17.64 -9.28
C VAL A 154 -7.65 17.23 -10.11
N GLY A 155 -7.79 17.34 -11.43
CA GLY A 155 -6.74 16.99 -12.38
C GLY A 155 -5.60 17.99 -12.52
N ARG A 156 -5.84 19.28 -12.24
CA ARG A 156 -4.85 20.36 -12.41
C ARG A 156 -4.48 21.00 -11.07
N GLN A 157 -3.33 21.64 -11.02
CA GLN A 157 -2.85 22.37 -9.84
C GLN A 157 -3.32 23.83 -9.78
N ASP A 158 -3.84 24.40 -10.87
CA ASP A 158 -4.30 25.81 -10.89
C ASP A 158 -5.74 25.97 -10.36
N THR A 159 -5.93 25.56 -9.10
CA THR A 159 -7.25 25.56 -8.45
C THR A 159 -7.61 26.84 -7.72
N GLY A 160 -6.89 27.95 -7.95
CA GLY A 160 -7.03 29.18 -7.16
C GLY A 160 -8.47 29.69 -7.07
N GLY A 161 -9.22 29.64 -8.18
CA GLY A 161 -10.64 30.03 -8.20
C GLY A 161 -11.55 29.12 -7.37
N LEU A 162 -11.34 27.81 -7.47
CA LEU A 162 -12.10 26.82 -6.71
C LEU A 162 -11.76 26.88 -5.22
N GLU A 163 -10.49 27.01 -4.87
CA GLU A 163 -10.04 27.19 -3.49
C GLU A 163 -10.65 28.44 -2.86
N ALA A 164 -10.63 29.57 -3.58
CA ALA A 164 -11.26 30.81 -3.13
C ALA A 164 -12.77 30.63 -2.92
N GLN A 165 -13.45 29.94 -3.84
CA GLN A 165 -14.87 29.62 -3.71
C GLN A 165 -15.16 28.77 -2.47
N ILE A 166 -14.38 27.71 -2.21
CA ILE A 166 -14.55 26.85 -1.02
C ILE A 166 -14.28 27.65 0.25
N ARG A 167 -13.17 28.39 0.31
CA ARG A 167 -12.76 29.19 1.47
C ARG A 167 -13.77 30.29 1.82
N GLY A 168 -14.35 30.94 0.82
CA GLY A 168 -15.38 31.97 0.99
C GLY A 168 -16.79 31.42 1.27
N SER A 169 -16.96 30.09 1.31
CA SER A 169 -18.26 29.45 1.54
C SER A 169 -18.36 28.86 2.94
N ARG A 170 -19.60 28.56 3.38
CA ARG A 170 -19.87 27.81 4.62
C ARG A 170 -19.25 26.40 4.66
N PHE A 171 -18.78 25.89 3.51
CA PHE A 171 -18.30 24.52 3.35
C PHE A 171 -16.79 24.37 3.57
N ALA A 172 -16.06 25.45 3.87
CA ALA A 172 -14.62 25.43 4.10
C ALA A 172 -14.17 24.46 5.21
N TRP A 173 -15.05 24.24 6.19
CA TRP A 173 -14.83 23.35 7.33
C TRP A 173 -15.20 21.89 7.06
N ASP A 174 -15.96 21.62 6.01
CA ASP A 174 -16.51 20.30 5.72
C ASP A 174 -15.87 19.64 4.49
N MET A 175 -15.05 20.36 3.73
CA MET A 175 -14.49 19.89 2.46
C MET A 175 -12.98 20.07 2.36
N ARG A 176 -12.34 19.15 1.64
CA ARG A 176 -10.94 19.22 1.24
C ARG A 176 -10.82 19.10 -0.27
N LEU A 177 -9.75 19.69 -0.78
CA LEU A 177 -9.38 19.71 -2.19
C LEU A 177 -8.00 19.11 -2.31
N ILE A 178 -7.81 18.18 -3.24
CA ILE A 178 -6.51 17.54 -3.50
C ILE A 178 -6.35 17.25 -4.98
N SER A 179 -5.15 17.42 -5.53
CA SER A 179 -4.87 16.99 -6.90
C SER A 179 -4.72 15.48 -7.00
N VAL A 180 -4.99 14.91 -8.19
CA VAL A 180 -4.75 13.48 -8.46
C VAL A 180 -3.29 13.10 -8.21
N ASP A 181 -2.35 13.98 -8.55
CA ASP A 181 -0.92 13.77 -8.31
C ASP A 181 -0.59 13.69 -6.81
N ALA A 182 -1.06 14.65 -6.02
CA ALA A 182 -0.81 14.69 -4.58
C ALA A 182 -1.44 13.47 -3.89
N LEU A 183 -2.65 13.09 -4.30
CA LEU A 183 -3.32 11.89 -3.80
C LEU A 183 -2.52 10.62 -4.15
N SER A 184 -1.96 10.54 -5.36
CA SER A 184 -1.09 9.45 -5.78
C SER A 184 0.21 9.39 -4.98
N HIS A 185 0.80 10.54 -4.62
CA HIS A 185 1.97 10.57 -3.75
C HIS A 185 1.67 10.04 -2.34
N LEU A 186 0.46 10.27 -1.81
CA LEU A 186 0.07 9.67 -0.53
C LEU A 186 0.07 8.14 -0.58
N VAL A 187 -0.26 7.55 -1.73
CA VAL A 187 -0.15 6.09 -1.96
C VAL A 187 1.31 5.65 -1.92
N ASP A 188 2.22 6.32 -2.65
CA ASP A 188 3.65 5.98 -2.62
C ASP A 188 4.21 6.03 -1.19
N VAL A 189 3.85 7.09 -0.46
CA VAL A 189 4.28 7.24 0.93
C VAL A 189 3.73 6.08 1.74
N ARG A 190 2.42 5.77 1.68
CA ARG A 190 1.84 4.63 2.41
C ARG A 190 2.53 3.30 2.06
N GLU A 191 2.73 3.02 0.78
CA GLU A 191 3.32 1.77 0.29
C GLU A 191 4.80 1.62 0.64
N SER A 192 5.51 2.73 0.88
CA SER A 192 6.90 2.71 1.34
C SER A 192 7.06 2.44 2.84
N LEU A 193 5.95 2.49 3.60
CA LEU A 193 5.91 2.40 5.05
C LEU A 193 5.35 1.05 5.51
N GLU A 194 5.55 0.72 6.79
CA GLU A 194 4.98 -0.49 7.43
C GLU A 194 4.11 -0.16 8.65
N ASP A 195 4.11 1.09 9.12
CA ASP A 195 3.45 1.46 10.36
C ASP A 195 1.97 1.82 10.18
N ALA A 196 1.10 1.14 10.92
CA ALA A 196 -0.34 1.38 10.91
C ALA A 196 -0.71 2.79 11.39
N ARG A 197 0.05 3.37 12.32
CA ARG A 197 -0.19 4.74 12.80
C ARG A 197 0.12 5.75 11.70
N THR A 198 1.26 5.63 11.01
CA THR A 198 1.59 6.52 9.89
C THR A 198 0.59 6.36 8.74
N ALA A 199 0.14 5.14 8.44
CA ALA A 199 -0.91 4.90 7.46
C ALA A 199 -2.24 5.61 7.84
N ARG A 200 -2.63 5.58 9.11
CA ARG A 200 -3.79 6.33 9.61
C ARG A 200 -3.60 7.84 9.46
N GLN A 201 -2.43 8.36 9.84
CA GLN A 201 -2.13 9.78 9.72
C GLN A 201 -2.18 10.29 8.28
N ILE A 202 -1.72 9.49 7.31
CA ILE A 202 -1.84 9.78 5.87
C ILE A 202 -3.32 9.94 5.48
N ARG A 203 -4.19 9.01 5.88
CA ARG A 203 -5.64 9.12 5.63
C ARG A 203 -6.24 10.35 6.29
N ASP A 204 -5.81 10.66 7.52
CA ASP A 204 -6.32 11.78 8.30
C ASP A 204 -6.03 13.15 7.68
N VAL A 205 -5.12 13.25 6.69
CA VAL A 205 -4.87 14.49 5.93
C VAL A 205 -6.04 14.84 5.02
N LEU A 206 -6.78 13.83 4.55
CA LEU A 206 -7.90 14.01 3.63
C LEU A 206 -9.16 14.51 4.33
N PHE A 207 -9.21 14.47 5.66
CA PHE A 207 -10.30 15.00 6.45
C PHE A 207 -10.05 16.47 6.84
N PRO A 208 -11.11 17.26 7.01
CA PRO A 208 -10.98 18.58 7.57
C PRO A 208 -10.30 18.61 8.93
N ARG A 209 -9.37 19.55 9.08
CA ARG A 209 -8.63 19.87 10.29
C ARG A 209 -8.61 21.38 10.49
N GLU A 210 -8.66 21.81 11.74
CA GLU A 210 -8.38 23.21 12.10
C GLU A 210 -6.88 23.47 11.96
N PHE A 211 -6.49 24.19 10.90
CA PHE A 211 -5.09 24.52 10.61
C PHE A 211 -4.56 25.71 11.41
N THR A 212 -5.29 26.18 12.42
CA THR A 212 -4.78 27.18 13.37
C THR A 212 -3.53 26.67 14.11
N ARG A 213 -3.40 25.35 14.27
CA ARG A 213 -2.20 24.69 14.80
C ARG A 213 -1.45 23.92 13.72
N LEU A 214 -0.17 24.25 13.53
CA LEU A 214 0.70 23.62 12.53
C LEU A 214 1.34 22.31 13.02
N ASP A 215 1.27 22.01 14.32
CA ASP A 215 1.93 20.86 14.96
C ASP A 215 1.63 19.53 14.26
N ALA A 216 0.38 19.34 13.81
CA ALA A 216 -0.06 18.11 13.15
C ALA A 216 0.55 17.93 11.75
N ILE A 217 0.83 19.02 11.03
CA ILE A 217 1.51 19.00 9.72
C ILE A 217 2.99 18.72 9.93
N VAL A 218 3.62 19.43 10.87
CA VAL A 218 5.04 19.27 11.21
C VAL A 218 5.31 17.83 11.62
N ALA A 219 4.46 17.27 12.49
CA ALA A 219 4.53 15.86 12.88
C ALA A 219 4.58 14.97 11.62
N LEU A 220 3.60 15.05 10.72
CA LEU A 220 3.51 14.19 9.53
C LEU A 220 4.80 14.21 8.69
N VAL A 221 5.39 15.38 8.46
CA VAL A 221 6.62 15.54 7.66
C VAL A 221 7.81 14.86 8.35
N PHE A 222 7.97 15.02 9.67
CA PHE A 222 9.08 14.43 10.41
C PHE A 222 8.94 12.90 10.60
N TRP A 223 7.72 12.39 10.85
CA TRP A 223 7.46 10.95 10.97
C TRP A 223 7.78 10.20 9.68
N THR A 224 7.37 10.76 8.53
CA THR A 224 7.65 10.16 7.22
C THR A 224 9.15 9.96 6.99
N LYS A 225 9.97 10.95 7.38
CA LYS A 225 11.43 10.88 7.25
C LYS A 225 12.07 9.88 8.21
N GLU A 226 11.52 9.72 9.41
CA GLU A 226 12.00 8.69 10.34
C GLU A 226 11.65 7.29 9.86
N ASP A 227 10.39 6.99 9.56
CA ASP A 227 9.97 5.64 9.17
C ASP A 227 10.67 5.13 7.89
N LEU A 228 10.90 6.01 6.90
CA LEU A 228 11.71 5.71 5.71
C LEU A 228 13.14 5.30 6.06
N ARG A 229 13.72 5.86 7.14
CA ARG A 229 15.06 5.50 7.61
C ARG A 229 15.08 4.21 8.43
N PHE A 230 14.01 3.90 9.17
CA PHE A 230 14.03 2.77 10.11
C PHE A 230 13.88 1.44 9.39
N GLY A 231 13.01 1.33 8.40
CA GLY A 231 12.73 0.01 7.86
C GLY A 231 13.36 -0.32 6.50
N ALA A 232 14.33 0.47 6.05
CA ALA A 232 15.05 0.22 4.80
C ALA A 232 15.88 -1.09 4.76
N SER A 233 15.97 -1.85 5.87
CA SER A 233 16.24 -3.30 5.90
C SER A 233 16.19 -3.86 7.34
N ASP A 234 15.88 -5.15 7.50
CA ASP A 234 15.96 -5.86 8.81
C ASP A 234 17.36 -5.80 9.44
N TYR A 235 18.39 -5.49 8.65
CA TYR A 235 19.75 -5.29 9.12
C TYR A 235 19.89 -4.07 10.05
N ASP A 236 19.22 -2.96 9.73
CA ASP A 236 19.29 -1.74 10.53
C ASP A 236 18.54 -1.92 11.85
N ASP A 237 17.37 -2.55 11.81
CA ASP A 237 16.65 -2.93 13.02
C ASP A 237 17.45 -3.93 13.86
N ALA A 238 18.13 -4.91 13.24
CA ALA A 238 18.92 -5.92 13.97
C ALA A 238 20.15 -5.34 14.64
N SER A 239 20.88 -4.50 13.92
CA SER A 239 22.08 -3.85 14.46
C SER A 239 21.74 -2.84 15.55
N ARG A 240 20.62 -2.12 15.44
CA ARG A 240 20.13 -1.18 16.46
C ARG A 240 19.61 -1.90 17.71
N LEU A 241 18.88 -3.01 17.58
CA LEU A 241 18.49 -3.86 18.71
C LEU A 241 19.68 -4.55 19.40
N GLU A 242 20.66 -5.06 18.63
CA GLU A 242 21.86 -5.66 19.21
C GLU A 242 22.70 -4.63 19.98
N ASN A 243 22.70 -3.36 19.57
CA ASN A 243 23.42 -2.28 20.25
C ASN A 243 22.66 -1.68 21.45
N SER A 244 21.33 -1.83 21.56
CA SER A 244 20.55 -1.30 22.69
C SER A 244 20.56 -2.21 23.93
N VAL A 245 21.08 -3.44 23.84
CA VAL A 245 21.02 -4.44 24.91
C VAL A 245 22.40 -4.79 25.50
N ALA A 246 23.50 -4.24 24.98
CA ALA A 246 24.85 -4.53 25.49
C ALA A 246 25.60 -3.26 25.90
N PRO A 247 26.03 -3.10 27.17
CA PRO A 247 27.03 -2.10 27.52
C PRO A 247 28.37 -2.55 26.95
N ARG A 248 28.72 -2.11 25.74
CA ARG A 248 30.04 -2.38 25.16
C ARG A 248 31.04 -1.35 25.68
N ARG A 249 31.82 -1.75 26.69
CA ARG A 249 33.07 -1.08 27.05
C ARG A 249 34.03 -1.11 25.85
N GLY A 250 34.58 0.06 25.51
CA GLY A 250 35.80 0.21 24.72
C GLY A 250 35.72 -0.21 23.26
N ARG A 251 35.15 0.62 22.39
CA ARG A 251 35.52 0.62 20.97
C ARG A 251 35.29 2.00 20.36
N THR A 252 36.37 2.62 19.92
CA THR A 252 36.40 3.88 19.18
C THR A 252 35.43 3.78 17.98
N GLN A 253 34.45 4.68 17.95
CA GLN A 253 33.48 4.79 16.87
C GLN A 253 34.19 5.26 15.59
N LYS A 254 34.65 4.31 14.77
CA LYS A 254 34.95 4.62 13.37
C LYS A 254 33.63 5.01 12.69
N ARG A 255 33.60 6.19 12.08
CA ARG A 255 32.47 6.72 11.28
C ARG A 255 31.96 5.60 10.36
N ALA A 256 30.71 5.19 10.58
CA ALA A 256 30.06 4.19 9.75
C ALA A 256 29.96 4.73 8.31
N PRO A 257 30.19 3.90 7.28
CA PRO A 257 29.99 4.31 5.90
C PRO A 257 28.54 4.75 5.68
N ALA A 258 28.35 5.67 4.72
CA ALA A 258 27.04 6.23 4.38
C ALA A 258 26.00 5.13 4.15
N PHE A 259 24.82 5.31 4.74
CA PHE A 259 23.72 4.36 4.72
C PHE A 259 23.18 4.18 3.29
N VAL A 260 23.35 2.99 2.72
CA VAL A 260 22.64 2.55 1.51
C VAL A 260 21.57 1.54 1.92
N PRO A 261 20.27 1.88 1.78
CA PRO A 261 19.15 0.95 1.92
C PRO A 261 19.34 -0.28 1.05
N VAL A 262 18.91 -1.44 1.52
CA VAL A 262 18.85 -2.64 0.68
C VAL A 262 17.43 -2.74 0.19
N GLN A 263 17.24 -2.75 -1.12
CA GLN A 263 15.90 -2.75 -1.71
C GLN A 263 15.82 -3.81 -2.82
N PHE A 264 15.56 -5.05 -2.43
CA PHE A 264 15.27 -6.14 -3.37
C PHE A 264 13.97 -6.88 -3.05
N HIS A 265 13.04 -6.24 -2.32
CA HIS A 265 11.70 -6.79 -2.06
C HIS A 265 10.98 -7.13 -3.37
N GLU A 266 10.91 -6.18 -4.31
CA GLU A 266 10.26 -6.39 -5.63
C GLU A 266 10.87 -7.57 -6.38
N ALA A 267 12.20 -7.70 -6.36
CA ALA A 267 12.89 -8.79 -7.02
C ALA A 267 12.58 -10.16 -6.38
N CYS A 268 12.49 -10.23 -5.04
CA CYS A 268 11.99 -11.42 -4.35
C CYS A 268 10.54 -11.73 -4.71
N VAL A 269 9.67 -10.72 -4.71
CA VAL A 269 8.23 -10.85 -5.02
C VAL A 269 8.04 -11.35 -6.45
N ALA A 270 8.78 -10.82 -7.42
CA ALA A 270 8.75 -11.26 -8.81
C ALA A 270 9.13 -12.74 -8.98
N ARG A 271 9.98 -13.30 -8.10
CA ARG A 271 10.25 -14.75 -8.07
C ARG A 271 9.07 -15.53 -7.49
N VAL A 272 8.44 -15.02 -6.43
CA VAL A 272 7.24 -15.64 -5.84
C VAL A 272 6.07 -15.64 -6.83
N GLU A 273 5.83 -14.53 -7.52
CA GLU A 273 4.81 -14.42 -8.58
C GLU A 273 4.99 -15.50 -9.65
N ARG A 274 6.22 -15.71 -10.13
CA ARG A 274 6.54 -16.78 -11.10
C ARG A 274 6.31 -18.18 -10.52
N ALA A 275 6.83 -18.43 -9.31
CA ALA A 275 6.77 -19.75 -8.68
C ALA A 275 5.34 -20.19 -8.29
N LYS A 276 4.49 -19.23 -7.90
CA LYS A 276 3.12 -19.49 -7.44
C LYS A 276 2.04 -19.06 -8.43
N LYS A 277 2.43 -18.48 -9.57
CA LYS A 277 1.52 -17.91 -10.59
C LYS A 277 0.55 -16.88 -9.98
N LEU A 278 1.06 -16.06 -9.05
CA LEU A 278 0.31 -15.01 -8.36
C LEU A 278 0.49 -13.65 -9.05
N ARG A 279 -0.45 -12.73 -8.81
CA ARG A 279 -0.36 -11.32 -9.24
C ARG A 279 -0.41 -10.43 -8.01
N LEU A 280 0.76 -10.20 -7.45
CA LEU A 280 0.92 -9.49 -6.19
C LEU A 280 1.09 -7.99 -6.47
N ARG A 281 0.28 -7.17 -5.82
CA ARG A 281 0.47 -5.73 -5.75
C ARG A 281 0.99 -5.34 -4.38
N ARG A 282 1.79 -4.29 -4.33
CA ARG A 282 2.32 -3.75 -3.08
C ARG A 282 1.18 -3.12 -2.26
N GLN A 283 1.15 -3.42 -0.96
CA GLN A 283 0.24 -2.80 0.01
C GLN A 283 0.99 -1.96 1.04
N SER A 284 2.17 -2.46 1.42
CA SER A 284 3.13 -1.80 2.29
C SER A 284 4.53 -2.18 1.84
N ARG A 285 5.57 -1.76 2.56
CA ARG A 285 6.94 -2.06 2.13
C ARG A 285 7.21 -3.57 2.03
N SER A 286 6.73 -4.33 3.02
CA SER A 286 6.93 -5.77 3.16
C SER A 286 5.68 -6.59 2.87
N VAL A 287 4.52 -5.96 2.68
CA VAL A 287 3.25 -6.68 2.48
C VAL A 287 2.77 -6.47 1.05
N PHE A 288 2.47 -7.58 0.40
CA PHE A 288 1.95 -7.65 -0.95
C PHE A 288 0.71 -8.51 -0.96
N VAL A 289 -0.26 -8.15 -1.79
CA VAL A 289 -1.55 -8.83 -1.81
C VAL A 289 -2.04 -9.08 -3.23
N ASP A 290 -2.77 -10.18 -3.40
CA ASP A 290 -3.55 -10.49 -4.59
C ASP A 290 -5.03 -10.46 -4.19
N SER A 291 -5.77 -9.47 -4.69
CA SER A 291 -7.18 -9.27 -4.34
C SER A 291 -8.08 -10.39 -4.85
N GLU A 292 -7.67 -11.07 -5.91
CA GLU A 292 -8.51 -12.08 -6.56
C GLU A 292 -8.44 -13.41 -5.81
N SER A 293 -7.23 -13.83 -5.46
CA SER A 293 -7.00 -15.07 -4.72
C SER A 293 -7.00 -14.87 -3.21
N GLU A 294 -7.38 -13.69 -2.71
CA GLU A 294 -7.36 -13.30 -1.29
C GLU A 294 -6.03 -13.70 -0.61
N THR A 295 -4.94 -13.49 -1.33
CA THR A 295 -3.60 -13.94 -0.94
C THR A 295 -2.80 -12.80 -0.35
N VAL A 296 -2.13 -13.07 0.76
CA VAL A 296 -1.20 -12.14 1.42
C VAL A 296 0.20 -12.74 1.40
N LEU A 297 1.17 -11.95 0.94
CA LEU A 297 2.60 -12.24 1.01
C LEU A 297 3.28 -11.24 1.93
N VAL A 298 3.92 -11.74 3.00
CA VAL A 298 4.88 -10.96 3.79
C VAL A 298 6.28 -11.26 3.29
N CYS A 299 6.92 -10.30 2.62
CA CYS A 299 8.30 -10.37 2.16
C CYS A 299 9.24 -9.59 3.08
N ARG A 300 10.20 -10.28 3.71
CA ARG A 300 11.29 -9.65 4.48
C ARG A 300 12.63 -9.89 3.80
N ILE A 301 13.54 -8.92 3.93
CA ILE A 301 14.88 -9.01 3.35
C ILE A 301 15.96 -8.65 4.37
N ALA A 302 17.10 -9.33 4.26
CA ALA A 302 18.23 -9.13 5.16
C ALA A 302 19.56 -9.09 4.40
N LYS A 303 20.51 -8.27 4.87
CA LYS A 303 21.90 -8.27 4.36
C LYS A 303 22.63 -9.55 4.76
N THR A 304 23.52 -10.00 3.89
CA THR A 304 24.46 -11.09 4.21
C THR A 304 25.43 -10.64 5.30
N ARG A 305 25.48 -11.40 6.39
CA ARG A 305 26.53 -11.29 7.42
C ARG A 305 27.53 -12.41 7.24
N GLN A 306 28.80 -12.07 7.04
CA GLN A 306 29.91 -13.03 7.14
C GLN A 306 30.58 -12.87 8.51
N ARG A 307 30.75 -13.97 9.25
CA ARG A 307 31.59 -13.97 10.45
C ARG A 307 33.05 -14.20 10.05
N ALA A 308 33.94 -13.37 10.58
CA ALA A 308 35.37 -13.39 10.30
C ALA A 308 36.10 -14.71 10.66
N ALA A 309 35.48 -15.60 11.46
CA ALA A 309 36.13 -16.80 12.00
C ALA A 309 35.53 -18.14 11.52
N GLY A 310 34.90 -18.22 10.34
CA GLY A 310 34.43 -19.53 9.86
C GLY A 310 33.61 -19.59 8.56
N GLY A 311 33.66 -18.56 7.70
CA GLY A 311 33.03 -18.59 6.36
C GLY A 311 31.50 -18.70 6.31
N ARG A 312 30.81 -18.90 7.45
CA ARG A 312 29.36 -19.07 7.50
C ARG A 312 28.65 -17.74 7.28
N ARG A 313 27.79 -17.71 6.25
CA ARG A 313 26.85 -16.61 6.00
C ARG A 313 25.62 -16.74 6.89
N GLY A 314 25.09 -15.61 7.33
CA GLY A 314 23.84 -15.56 8.08
C GLY A 314 23.06 -14.28 7.83
N TRP A 315 21.76 -14.34 8.10
CA TRP A 315 20.79 -13.29 7.82
C TRP A 315 19.83 -13.17 9.01
N GLY A 316 19.61 -11.96 9.51
CA GLY A 316 18.75 -11.72 10.67
C GLY A 316 17.46 -11.03 10.24
N PHE A 317 16.34 -11.47 10.80
CA PHE A 317 15.00 -11.01 10.44
C PHE A 317 14.21 -10.58 11.67
N PHE A 318 13.25 -9.68 11.44
CA PHE A 318 12.22 -9.33 12.41
C PHE A 318 10.84 -9.63 11.86
N PHE A 319 9.97 -10.10 12.75
CA PHE A 319 8.59 -10.35 12.43
C PHE A 319 7.67 -9.58 13.38
N ALA A 320 6.95 -8.61 12.84
CA ALA A 320 6.03 -7.78 13.59
C ALA A 320 4.70 -8.51 13.88
N PRO A 321 4.00 -8.17 14.99
CA PRO A 321 2.67 -8.68 15.29
C PRO A 321 1.64 -8.41 14.20
N THR A 322 1.74 -7.27 13.50
CA THR A 322 0.87 -6.93 12.37
C THR A 322 1.01 -7.92 11.21
N HIS A 323 2.23 -8.42 10.93
CA HIS A 323 2.42 -9.46 9.92
C HIS A 323 1.74 -10.78 10.33
N ARG A 324 1.76 -11.11 11.63
CA ARG A 324 1.08 -12.30 12.14
C ARG A 324 -0.43 -12.18 11.94
N GLN A 325 -1.02 -11.05 12.34
CA GLN A 325 -2.44 -10.80 12.18
C GLN A 325 -2.87 -10.92 10.69
N LEU A 326 -2.14 -10.24 9.79
CA LEU A 326 -2.42 -10.30 8.36
C LEU A 326 -2.38 -11.72 7.79
N LEU A 327 -1.42 -12.55 8.21
CA LEU A 327 -1.31 -13.93 7.76
C LEU A 327 -2.38 -14.86 8.37
N GLN A 328 -2.89 -14.55 9.57
CA GLN A 328 -3.96 -15.30 10.22
C GLN A 328 -5.33 -15.00 9.60
N GLU A 329 -5.56 -13.75 9.21
CA GLU A 329 -6.79 -13.30 8.56
C GLU A 329 -6.82 -13.66 7.06
N ALA A 330 -5.66 -13.90 6.45
CA ALA A 330 -5.55 -14.26 5.04
C ALA A 330 -6.06 -15.68 4.76
N LYS A 331 -6.89 -15.81 3.70
CA LYS A 331 -7.28 -17.11 3.17
C LYS A 331 -6.09 -17.92 2.64
N CYS A 332 -5.12 -17.22 2.04
CA CYS A 332 -3.87 -17.80 1.55
C CYS A 332 -2.69 -16.92 1.96
N GLY A 333 -2.00 -17.28 3.05
CA GLY A 333 -0.82 -16.56 3.53
C GLY A 333 0.49 -17.18 3.02
N TRP A 334 1.47 -16.33 2.68
CA TRP A 334 2.84 -16.71 2.34
C TRP A 334 3.86 -15.81 3.04
N VAL A 335 5.03 -16.38 3.36
CA VAL A 335 6.18 -15.62 3.86
C VAL A 335 7.37 -15.82 2.94
N ALA A 336 7.91 -14.73 2.40
CA ALA A 336 9.15 -14.74 1.62
C ALA A 336 10.30 -14.12 2.41
N LEU A 337 11.42 -14.82 2.50
CA LEU A 337 12.64 -14.35 3.18
C LEU A 337 13.79 -14.25 2.19
N GLY A 338 14.13 -13.03 1.80
CA GLY A 338 15.25 -12.71 0.92
C GLY A 338 16.57 -12.55 1.67
N CYS A 339 17.55 -13.37 1.34
CA CYS A 339 18.83 -13.47 2.05
C CYS A 339 19.98 -12.90 1.19
N GLY A 340 20.29 -11.62 1.40
CA GLY A 340 21.40 -10.92 0.73
C GLY A 340 21.09 -10.45 -0.69
N SER A 341 20.38 -11.26 -1.47
CA SER A 341 19.80 -10.90 -2.76
C SER A 341 18.54 -11.73 -3.03
N GLU A 342 17.83 -11.37 -4.10
CA GLU A 342 16.70 -12.14 -4.61
C GLU A 342 17.09 -13.54 -5.06
N ALA A 343 18.36 -13.87 -5.30
CA ALA A 343 18.76 -15.23 -5.71
C ALA A 343 18.60 -16.25 -4.58
N LEU A 344 18.67 -15.82 -3.32
CA LEU A 344 18.49 -16.65 -2.14
C LEU A 344 17.21 -16.24 -1.41
N THR A 345 16.06 -16.61 -1.98
CA THR A 345 14.74 -16.39 -1.40
C THR A 345 14.16 -17.71 -0.93
N PHE A 346 13.69 -17.74 0.32
CA PHE A 346 12.91 -18.85 0.86
C PHE A 346 11.43 -18.46 0.86
N LEU A 347 10.54 -19.41 0.56
CA LEU A 347 9.09 -19.19 0.52
C LEU A 347 8.38 -20.24 1.37
N PHE A 348 7.62 -19.79 2.35
CA PHE A 348 6.92 -20.64 3.31
C PHE A 348 5.41 -20.42 3.24
N PRO A 349 4.59 -21.48 3.38
CA PRO A 349 3.17 -21.31 3.73
C PRO A 349 3.04 -20.52 5.04
N GLY A 350 2.12 -19.56 5.08
CA GLY A 350 1.94 -18.66 6.22
C GLY A 350 1.64 -19.40 7.52
N ALA A 351 0.68 -20.33 7.50
CA ALA A 351 0.31 -21.11 8.68
C ALA A 351 1.48 -21.94 9.25
N GLU A 352 2.25 -22.56 8.36
CA GLU A 352 3.43 -23.34 8.75
C GLU A 352 4.49 -22.44 9.39
N PHE A 353 4.81 -21.31 8.75
CA PHE A 353 5.77 -20.35 9.28
C PHE A 353 5.33 -19.77 10.63
N LEU A 354 4.04 -19.48 10.78
CA LEU A 354 3.50 -18.96 12.03
C LEU A 354 3.66 -19.93 13.21
N SER A 355 3.52 -21.24 12.97
CA SER A 355 3.75 -22.25 14.02
C SER A 355 5.18 -22.21 14.58
N TRP A 356 6.16 -21.78 13.79
CA TRP A 356 7.54 -21.60 14.25
C TRP A 356 7.75 -20.26 14.95
N VAL A 357 7.03 -19.22 14.52
CA VAL A 357 7.18 -17.84 15.03
C VAL A 357 6.56 -17.66 16.41
N GLU A 358 5.56 -18.46 16.78
CA GLU A 358 4.94 -18.45 18.12
C GLU A 358 5.94 -18.76 19.23
N GLU A 359 6.93 -19.62 18.96
CA GLU A 359 7.97 -20.02 19.92
C GLU A 359 9.18 -19.07 19.94
N LEU A 360 9.21 -18.05 19.08
CA LEU A 360 10.37 -17.18 18.95
C LEU A 360 10.48 -16.17 20.10
N PRO A 361 11.71 -15.88 20.57
CA PRO A 361 11.97 -14.81 21.51
C PRO A 361 11.41 -13.48 21.01
N GLN A 362 10.62 -12.83 21.85
CA GLN A 362 10.14 -11.48 21.61
C GLN A 362 11.19 -10.47 22.06
N ARG A 363 11.39 -9.43 21.25
CA ARG A 363 12.20 -8.27 21.59
C ARG A 363 11.36 -7.01 21.49
N THR A 364 11.47 -6.15 22.49
CA THR A 364 10.84 -4.83 22.47
C THR A 364 11.84 -3.80 21.95
N TYR A 365 11.46 -3.02 20.95
CA TYR A 365 12.23 -1.90 20.44
C TYR A 365 11.30 -0.72 20.18
N ARG A 366 11.62 0.44 20.77
CA ARG A 366 10.79 1.67 20.73
C ARG A 366 9.30 1.41 21.03
N GLY A 367 9.02 0.58 22.04
CA GLY A 367 7.67 0.22 22.46
C GLY A 367 6.95 -0.81 21.58
N ARG A 368 7.55 -1.25 20.46
CA ARG A 368 7.00 -2.30 19.58
C ARG A 368 7.67 -3.64 19.87
N LYS A 369 6.90 -4.72 19.91
CA LYS A 369 7.39 -6.09 20.09
C LYS A 369 7.62 -6.74 18.72
N TYR A 370 8.69 -7.50 18.58
CA TYR A 370 9.01 -8.24 17.37
C TYR A 370 9.55 -9.63 17.72
N SER A 371 9.21 -10.61 16.90
CA SER A 371 9.85 -11.92 16.93
C SER A 371 11.17 -11.84 16.16
N GLN A 372 12.27 -12.29 16.74
CA GLN A 372 13.58 -12.28 16.08
C GLN A 372 14.04 -13.70 15.76
N PHE A 373 14.53 -13.91 14.53
CA PHE A 373 15.12 -15.17 14.13
C PHE A 373 16.27 -14.93 13.12
N ARG A 374 17.03 -15.99 12.82
CA ARG A 374 18.15 -15.92 11.88
C ARG A 374 18.14 -17.11 10.94
N ILE A 375 18.53 -16.89 9.70
CA ILE A 375 18.90 -17.97 8.78
C ILE A 375 20.42 -18.07 8.77
N VAL A 376 20.95 -19.29 8.84
CA VAL A 376 22.39 -19.56 8.72
C VAL A 376 22.65 -20.62 7.66
N GLU A 377 23.70 -20.39 6.88
CA GLU A 377 24.18 -21.36 5.91
C GLU A 377 25.21 -22.29 6.55
N ARG A 378 25.06 -23.60 6.32
CA ARG A 378 25.99 -24.65 6.76
C ARG A 378 26.21 -25.64 5.60
N GLY A 379 27.27 -25.42 4.83
CA GLY A 379 27.54 -26.20 3.63
C GLY A 379 26.42 -26.00 2.60
N LYS A 380 25.76 -27.09 2.18
CA LYS A 380 24.63 -27.07 1.25
C LYS A 380 23.26 -26.89 1.91
N ARG A 381 23.20 -26.79 3.25
CA ARG A 381 21.96 -26.68 4.02
C ARG A 381 21.77 -25.27 4.59
N TYR A 382 20.51 -24.90 4.75
CA TYR A 382 20.09 -23.65 5.39
C TYR A 382 19.23 -23.97 6.60
N GLN A 383 19.51 -23.29 7.72
CA GLN A 383 18.80 -23.52 8.97
C GLN A 383 18.22 -22.23 9.52
N LEU A 384 16.95 -22.26 9.91
CA LEU A 384 16.30 -21.22 10.70
C LEU A 384 16.60 -21.45 12.18
N ARG A 385 17.26 -20.47 12.80
CA ARG A 385 17.65 -20.45 14.20
C ARG A 385 16.62 -19.65 14.99
N ARG A 386 15.94 -20.34 15.90
CA ARG A 386 14.85 -19.82 16.72
C ARG A 386 15.31 -19.04 17.96
N GLY A 387 16.59 -19.15 18.34
CA GLY A 387 17.15 -18.51 19.54
C GLY A 387 16.89 -19.34 20.80
N GLY A 388 17.68 -19.10 21.86
CA GLY A 388 17.69 -19.96 23.05
C GLY A 388 18.20 -21.37 22.73
N ASP A 389 17.67 -22.35 23.45
CA ASP A 389 18.02 -23.78 23.34
C ASP A 389 17.14 -24.53 22.32
N LEU A 390 16.31 -23.81 21.55
CA LEU A 390 15.46 -24.42 20.54
C LEU A 390 16.27 -24.98 19.37
N GLU A 391 15.94 -26.22 18.98
CA GLU A 391 16.59 -26.87 17.85
C GLU A 391 16.39 -26.07 16.55
N PRO A 392 17.39 -26.02 15.66
CA PRO A 392 17.27 -25.33 14.38
C PRO A 392 16.35 -26.09 13.44
N ILE A 393 15.57 -25.36 12.66
CA ILE A 393 14.70 -25.94 11.63
C ILE A 393 15.49 -25.96 10.31
N ASP A 394 15.56 -27.11 9.63
CA ASP A 394 16.10 -27.17 8.27
C ASP A 394 15.09 -26.57 7.29
N ILE A 395 15.49 -25.53 6.59
CA ILE A 395 14.62 -24.80 5.65
C ILE A 395 15.10 -24.94 4.20
N THR A 396 16.02 -25.87 3.93
CA THR A 396 16.67 -25.99 2.62
C THR A 396 15.67 -26.24 1.49
N SER A 397 14.62 -27.02 1.75
CA SER A 397 13.54 -27.34 0.80
C SER A 397 12.66 -26.15 0.42
N TYR A 398 12.61 -25.09 1.23
CA TYR A 398 11.78 -23.90 0.98
C TYR A 398 12.48 -22.88 0.08
N ARG A 399 13.73 -23.14 -0.32
CA ARG A 399 14.47 -22.26 -1.21
C ARG A 399 13.81 -22.26 -2.59
N LEU A 400 13.47 -21.08 -3.10
CA LEU A 400 13.01 -20.93 -4.48
C LEU A 400 14.12 -21.33 -5.46
N PRO A 401 13.82 -22.10 -6.53
CA PRO A 401 14.78 -22.47 -7.57
C PRO A 401 15.42 -21.24 -8.18
N ALA A 402 16.73 -21.26 -8.44
CA ALA A 402 17.44 -20.14 -9.06
C ALA A 402 16.68 -19.63 -10.30
N SER A 403 16.64 -18.31 -10.49
CA SER A 403 16.07 -17.75 -11.70
C SER A 403 16.95 -18.18 -12.87
N ASP A 404 16.38 -18.88 -13.85
CA ASP A 404 16.99 -19.01 -15.18
C ASP A 404 17.02 -17.66 -15.90
#